data_AF-L9Y477-F1
#
_entry.id   AF-L9Y477-F1
#
_cell.length_a   1.000
_cell.length_b   1.000
_cell.length_c   1.000
_cell.angle_alpha   90.00
_cell.angle_beta   90.00
_cell.angle_gamma   90.00
#
_symmetry.space_group_name_H-M   'P 1'
#
loop_
_entity.id
_entity.type
_entity.pdbx_description
1 polymer ?
#
loop_
_entity_poly.entity_id
_entity_poly.type
_entity_poly.pdbx_seq_one_letter_code
_entity_poly.pdbx_strand_id
1 'polypeptide(L)' 'MDQIAERLEYHIKGAFIVLLVLAAFQYWEGNLDIRFLVVVAAGYVVLRIAFDIIQERYTNP' A
#
# COMPACT_ATOMS: atom_id res chain seq x y z
N MET A 1 -6.69 9.31 17.60
CA MET A 1 -6.43 9.18 16.16
C MET A 1 -7.75 9.10 15.44
N ASP A 2 -7.91 9.87 14.38
CA ASP A 2 -9.18 10.07 13.68
C ASP A 2 -9.66 8.76 13.04
N GLN A 3 -10.92 8.37 13.27
CA GLN A 3 -11.51 7.09 12.82
C GLN A 3 -11.41 6.91 11.28
N ILE A 4 -11.31 8.04 10.57
CA ILE A 4 -11.09 8.12 9.13
C ILE A 4 -9.67 7.66 8.75
N ALA A 5 -8.65 8.07 9.50
CA ALA A 5 -7.26 7.70 9.22
C ALA A 5 -7.03 6.19 9.38
N GLU A 6 -7.60 5.59 10.44
CA GLU A 6 -7.52 4.15 10.70
C GLU A 6 -8.24 3.32 9.62
N ARG A 7 -9.41 3.79 9.17
CA ARG A 7 -10.16 3.13 8.08
C ARG A 7 -9.42 3.23 6.75
N LEU A 8 -8.80 4.37 6.46
CA LEU A 8 -8.00 4.59 5.25
C LEU A 8 -6.75 3.68 5.26
N GLU A 9 -6.08 3.56 6.41
CA GLU A 9 -4.92 2.69 6.59
C GLU A 9 -5.28 1.23 6.33
N TYR A 10 -6.40 0.77 6.88
CA TYR A 10 -6.93 -0.59 6.63
C TYR A 10 -7.22 -0.83 5.15
N HIS A 11 -7.85 0.12 4.48
CA HIS A 11 -8.20 -0.02 3.06
C HIS A 11 -6.96 -0.12 2.17
N ILE A 12 -5.93 0.69 2.47
CA ILE A 12 -4.66 0.69 1.74
C ILE A 12 -3.89 -0.61 1.98
N LYS A 13 -3.81 -1.09 3.22
CA LYS A 13 -3.23 -2.41 3.53
C LYS A 13 -3.96 -3.53 2.78
N GLY A 14 -5.29 -3.51 2.76
CA GLY A 14 -6.11 -4.47 2.03
C GLY A 14 -5.83 -4.47 0.52
N ALA A 15 -5.81 -3.29 -0.11
CA ALA A 15 -5.49 -3.15 -1.53
C ALA A 15 -4.10 -3.70 -1.86
N PHE A 16 -3.12 -3.48 -0.99
CA PHE A 16 -1.77 -4.01 -1.15
C PHE A 16 -1.70 -5.53 -1.10
N ILE A 17 -2.43 -6.15 -0.17
CA ILE A 17 -2.51 -7.61 -0.08
C ILE A 17 -3.09 -8.18 -1.38
N VAL A 18 -4.15 -7.57 -1.93
CA VAL A 18 -4.74 -8.01 -3.20
C VAL A 18 -3.74 -7.92 -4.36
N LEU A 19 -2.98 -6.82 -4.45
CA LEU A 19 -1.96 -6.66 -5.49
C LEU A 19 -0.82 -7.69 -5.36
N LEU A 20 -0.41 -8.02 -4.14
CA LEU A 20 0.59 -9.07 -3.90
C LEU A 20 0.08 -10.47 -4.25
N VAL A 21 -1.19 -10.77 -3.92
CA VAL A 21 -1.84 -12.03 -4.30
C VAL A 21 -1.94 -12.13 -5.82
N LEU A 22 -2.32 -11.05 -6.51
CA LEU A 22 -2.36 -11.01 -7.96
C LEU A 22 -0.97 -11.23 -8.58
N ALA A 23 0.08 -10.61 -8.02
CA ALA A 23 1.44 -10.84 -8.47
C ALA A 23 1.89 -12.30 -8.24
N ALA A 24 1.56 -12.89 -7.10
CA ALA A 24 1.85 -14.30 -6.82
C ALA A 24 1.12 -15.23 -7.80
N PHE A 25 -0.13 -14.92 -8.15
CA PHE A 25 -0.89 -15.65 -9.17
C PHE A 25 -0.24 -15.51 -10.56
N GLN A 26 0.17 -14.31 -10.95
CA GLN A 26 0.87 -14.09 -12.22
C GLN A 26 2.22 -14.83 -12.28
N TYR A 27 2.95 -14.85 -11.17
CA TYR A 27 4.18 -15.65 -11.06
C TYR A 27 3.91 -17.13 -11.28
N TRP A 28 2.83 -17.64 -10.69
CA TRP A 28 2.40 -19.04 -10.87
C TRP A 28 2.05 -19.35 -12.34
N GLU A 29 1.39 -18.43 -13.04
CA GLU A 29 1.08 -18.55 -14.47
C GLU A 29 2.30 -18.35 -15.38
N GLY A 30 3.45 -17.94 -14.83
CA GLY A 30 4.66 -17.63 -15.60
C GLY A 30 4.57 -16.32 -16.41
N ASN A 31 3.61 -15.44 -16.09
CA ASN A 31 3.36 -14.17 -16.78
C ASN A 31 3.65 -12.94 -15.88
N LEU A 32 4.43 -13.12 -14.81
CA LEU A 32 4.77 -12.03 -13.90
C LEU A 32 5.50 -10.89 -14.60
N ASP A 33 4.89 -9.71 -14.58
CA ASP A 33 5.55 -8.47 -14.96
C ASP A 33 6.29 -7.87 -13.77
N ILE A 34 7.62 -7.84 -13.84
CA ILE A 34 8.47 -7.22 -12.82
C ILE A 34 8.17 -5.72 -12.70
N ARG A 35 7.78 -5.03 -13.79
CA ARG A 35 7.43 -3.61 -13.75
C ARG A 35 6.19 -3.37 -12.90
N PHE A 36 5.21 -4.28 -12.96
CA PHE A 36 4.04 -4.23 -12.09
C PHE A 36 4.44 -4.30 -10.62
N LEU A 37 5.31 -5.25 -10.23
CA LEU A 37 5.80 -5.35 -8.85
C LEU A 37 6.52 -4.08 -8.38
N VAL A 38 7.35 -3.48 -9.24
CA VAL A 38 8.05 -2.23 -8.92
C VAL A 38 7.07 -1.09 -8.70
N VAL A 39 6.04 -0.96 -9.53
CA VAL A 39 4.99 0.06 -9.36
C VAL A 39 4.21 -0.14 -8.07
N VAL A 40 3.85 -1.39 -7.76
CA VAL A 40 3.17 -1.74 -6.50
C VAL A 40 4.05 -1.34 -5.31
N ALA A 41 5.32 -1.76 -5.29
CA ALA A 41 6.25 -1.43 -4.21
C ALA A 41 6.47 0.09 -4.05
N ALA A 42 6.65 0.82 -5.15
CA ALA A 42 6.79 2.28 -5.12
C ALA A 42 5.53 2.96 -4.57
N GLY A 43 4.35 2.51 -5.00
CA GLY A 43 3.07 2.99 -4.48
C GLY A 43 2.96 2.79 -2.96
N TYR A 44 3.40 1.64 -2.45
CA TYR A 44 3.35 1.34 -1.01
C TYR A 44 4.16 2.34 -0.20
N VAL A 45 5.39 2.59 -0.65
CA VAL A 45 6.33 3.48 0.02
C VAL A 45 5.78 4.91 0.04
N VAL A 46 5.28 5.40 -1.10
CA VAL A 46 4.71 6.75 -1.20
C VAL A 46 3.49 6.92 -0.28
N LEU A 47 2.57 5.95 -0.30
CA LEU A 47 1.37 5.98 0.56
C LEU A 47 1.73 5.91 2.05
N ARG A 48 2.72 5.09 2.41
CA ARG A 48 3.18 4.98 3.80
C ARG A 48 3.82 6.28 4.29
N ILE A 49 4.69 6.88 3.49
CA ILE A 49 5.29 8.18 3.82
C ILE A 49 4.21 9.26 3.95
N ALA A 50 3.23 9.29 3.04
CA ALA A 50 2.12 10.25 3.12
C ALA A 50 1.33 10.09 4.43
N PHE A 51 1.08 8.85 4.87
CA PHE A 51 0.45 8.59 6.16
C PHE A 51 1.29 9.01 7.35
N ASP A 52 2.59 8.69 7.34
CA ASP A 52 3.50 9.06 8.42
C ASP A 52 3.52 10.59 8.58
N ILE A 53 3.60 11.34 7.47
CA ILE A 53 3.53 12.82 7.46
C ILE A 53 2.19 13.34 7.99
N ILE A 54 1.08 12.72 7.58
CA ILE A 54 -0.27 13.09 8.04
C ILE A 54 -0.37 12.84 9.55
N GLN A 55 -0.03 11.64 10.02
CA GLN A 55 -0.06 11.31 11.44
C GLN A 55 0.85 12.25 12.24
N GLU A 56 2.07 12.52 11.79
CA GLU A 56 2.98 13.45 12.47
C GLU A 56 2.35 14.84 12.65
N ARG A 57 1.74 15.39 11.59
CA ARG A 57 1.01 16.68 11.65
C ARG A 57 -0.20 16.68 12.57
N TYR A 58 -0.90 15.57 12.72
CA TYR A 58 -2.11 15.47 13.55
C TYR A 58 -1.83 15.00 14.99
N THR A 59 -0.61 14.54 15.30
CA THR A 59 -0.24 14.02 16.63
C THR A 59 0.75 14.93 17.38
N ASN A 60 1.53 15.76 16.68
CA ASN A 60 2.34 16.84 17.26
C ASN A 60 1.80 18.21 16.78
N PRO A 61 0.87 18.85 17.52
CA PRO A 61 0.40 20.20 17.23
C PRO A 61 1.46 21.28 17.54
#